data_AF-A0AA43UZ08-F1
#
_entry.id   AF-A0AA43UZ08-F1
#
_cell.length_a   1.000
_cell.length_b   1.000
_cell.length_c   1.000
_cell.angle_alpha   90.00
_cell.angle_beta   90.00
_cell.angle_gamma   90.00
#
_symmetry.space_group_name_H-M   'P 1'
#
loop_
_entity.id
_entity.type
_entity.pdbx_description
1 polymer ?
#
loop_
_entity_poly.entity_id
_entity_poly.type
_entity_poly.pdbx_seq_one_letter_code
_entity_poly.pdbx_strand_id
1 'polypeptide(L)'
;MDCVHHIWCPLFSQEFQDLPDGAETTLTYDEEDEFAGIKNTYPDEMLKELVERTPGYHGWQQEFWLAHCGDFCVFFGYVGWNDIKDRLDEFANLEEDCENFGIRNSDLAKCLQKGGHCQGYLFRCLHCGKLRLWGDFS
;
A
#
# COMPACT_ATOMS: atom_id res chain seq x y z
N MET A 1 -4.26 -19.62 3.15
CA MET A 1 -3.14 -18.74 2.75
C MET A 1 -3.81 -17.46 2.27
N ASP A 2 -3.82 -16.44 3.12
CA ASP A 2 -4.42 -15.15 2.78
C ASP A 2 -3.36 -14.37 1.99
N CYS A 3 -3.47 -14.34 0.66
CA CYS A 3 -2.56 -13.57 -0.18
C CYS A 3 -2.75 -12.09 0.13
N VAL A 4 -1.68 -11.40 0.51
CA VAL A 4 -1.66 -9.94 0.56
C VAL A 4 -1.52 -9.45 -0.87
N HIS A 5 -2.54 -8.74 -1.33
CA HIS A 5 -2.56 -8.23 -2.68
C HIS A 5 -2.23 -6.73 -2.61
N HIS A 6 -1.12 -6.35 -3.23
CA HIS A 6 -0.65 -4.97 -3.28
C HIS A 6 -1.13 -4.29 -4.56
N ILE A 7 -1.59 -3.04 -4.46
CA ILE A 7 -1.98 -2.27 -5.64
C ILE A 7 -1.21 -0.95 -5.63
N TRP A 8 -0.37 -0.80 -6.64
CA TRP A 8 0.11 0.52 -7.04
C TRP A 8 -1.07 1.29 -7.61
N CYS A 9 -1.42 2.43 -7.01
CA CYS A 9 -2.46 3.31 -7.56
C CYS A 9 -1.88 4.01 -8.80
N PRO A 10 -2.27 3.65 -10.05
CA PRO A 10 -1.60 4.13 -11.26
C PRO A 10 -2.06 5.54 -11.67
N LEU A 11 -2.91 6.22 -10.90
CA LEU A 11 -3.74 7.32 -11.41
C LEU A 11 -3.48 8.70 -10.77
N PHE A 12 -2.54 8.83 -9.83
CA PHE A 12 -2.05 10.16 -9.44
C PHE A 12 -0.91 10.60 -10.34
N SER A 13 -1.28 10.98 -11.57
CA SER A 13 -0.52 11.74 -12.57
C SER A 13 1.02 11.73 -12.46
N GLN A 14 1.68 10.86 -13.21
CA GLN A 14 2.42 11.26 -14.40
C GLN A 14 2.92 10.04 -15.18
N GLU A 15 2.86 10.20 -16.50
CA GLU A 15 3.37 9.30 -17.52
C GLU A 15 4.72 8.66 -17.13
N PHE A 16 4.82 7.35 -17.33
CA PHE A 16 6.07 6.58 -17.39
C PHE A 16 7.02 6.74 -16.19
N GLN A 17 7.17 5.70 -15.36
CA GLN A 17 8.46 5.00 -15.19
C GLN A 17 8.44 3.92 -14.09
N ASP A 18 9.17 2.85 -14.41
CA ASP A 18 9.80 1.82 -13.58
C ASP A 18 8.96 1.19 -12.46
N LEU A 19 8.29 0.08 -12.82
CA LEU A 19 7.66 -0.85 -11.89
C LEU A 19 8.73 -1.49 -10.97
N PRO A 20 8.59 -1.41 -9.63
CA PRO A 20 9.35 -2.26 -8.73
C PRO A 20 8.85 -3.71 -8.81
N ASP A 21 9.80 -4.64 -8.65
CA ASP A 21 9.77 -6.07 -8.95
C ASP A 21 8.85 -6.92 -8.02
N GLY A 22 7.62 -6.47 -7.75
CA GLY A 22 6.76 -7.12 -6.75
C GLY A 22 5.27 -6.77 -6.73
N ALA A 23 4.74 -5.99 -7.68
CA ALA A 23 3.29 -5.84 -7.85
C ALA A 23 2.77 -6.93 -8.80
N GLU A 24 1.73 -7.67 -8.39
CA GLU A 24 1.10 -8.73 -9.19
C GLU A 24 0.20 -8.11 -10.27
N THR A 25 0.86 -7.47 -11.23
CA THR A 25 0.27 -6.73 -12.32
C THR A 25 0.58 -7.49 -13.60
N THR A 26 -0.44 -8.00 -14.29
CA THR A 26 -0.20 -8.75 -15.53
C THR A 26 0.01 -7.75 -16.67
N LEU A 27 1.23 -7.71 -17.20
CA LEU A 27 1.53 -6.97 -18.42
C LEU A 27 0.85 -7.67 -19.59
N THR A 28 0.11 -6.94 -20.41
CA THR A 28 -0.50 -7.46 -21.63
C THR A 28 0.28 -6.98 -22.83
N TYR A 29 0.60 -7.90 -23.73
CA TYR A 29 1.22 -7.64 -25.03
C TYR A 29 0.22 -8.01 -26.13
N ASP A 30 0.23 -7.29 -27.25
CA ASP A 30 -0.60 -7.60 -28.41
C ASP A 30 0.01 -8.71 -29.28
N GLU A 31 -0.63 -9.02 -30.40
CA GLU A 31 -0.18 -10.07 -31.33
C GLU A 31 1.15 -9.75 -32.03
N GLU A 32 1.62 -8.50 -31.96
CA GLU A 32 2.90 -8.03 -32.50
C GLU A 32 3.98 -7.89 -31.40
N ASP A 33 3.69 -8.39 -30.19
CA ASP A 33 4.56 -8.30 -29.00
C ASP A 33 4.79 -6.85 -28.55
N GLU A 34 3.94 -5.91 -28.97
CA GLU A 34 3.95 -4.54 -28.46
C GLU A 34 3.20 -4.45 -27.13
N PHE A 35 3.65 -3.54 -26.26
CA PHE A 35 3.04 -3.32 -24.95
C PHE A 35 1.62 -2.77 -25.12
N ALA A 36 0.62 -3.63 -24.86
CA ALA A 36 -0.80 -3.30 -25.02
C ALA A 36 -1.42 -2.68 -23.75
N GLY A 37 -0.75 -2.84 -22.60
CA GLY A 37 -1.16 -2.17 -21.36
C GLY A 37 -0.97 -3.00 -20.10
N ILE A 38 -1.58 -2.50 -19.04
CA ILE A 38 -1.50 -3.04 -17.68
C ILE A 38 -2.86 -3.62 -17.31
N LYS A 39 -2.94 -4.94 -17.06
CA LYS A 39 -4.15 -5.57 -16.52
C LYS A 39 -4.05 -5.64 -15.00
N ASN A 40 -4.84 -4.81 -14.34
CA ASN A 40 -4.99 -4.83 -12.89
C ASN A 40 -5.76 -6.09 -12.46
N THR A 41 -5.39 -6.68 -11.34
CA THR A 41 -6.00 -7.93 -10.80
C THR A 41 -7.36 -7.71 -10.14
N TYR A 42 -7.81 -6.46 -10.03
CA TYR A 42 -9.02 -6.06 -9.33
C TYR A 42 -10.11 -5.53 -10.26
N PRO A 43 -11.39 -5.69 -9.90
CA PRO A 43 -12.51 -5.19 -10.70
C PRO A 43 -12.46 -3.66 -10.87
N ASP A 44 -12.80 -3.19 -12.07
CA ASP A 44 -12.83 -1.76 -12.41
C ASP A 44 -13.70 -0.93 -11.45
N GLU A 45 -14.79 -1.51 -10.95
CA GLU A 45 -15.68 -0.85 -9.97
C GLU A 45 -14.96 -0.55 -8.64
N MET A 46 -14.07 -1.45 -8.21
CA MET A 46 -13.27 -1.29 -6.99
C MET A 46 -12.19 -0.22 -7.18
N LEU A 47 -11.55 -0.18 -8.35
CA LEU A 47 -10.58 0.87 -8.71
C LEU A 47 -11.25 2.24 -8.81
N LYS A 48 -12.45 2.30 -9.39
CA LYS A 48 -13.25 3.52 -9.48
C LYS A 48 -13.66 4.01 -8.10
N GLU A 49 -14.04 3.12 -7.19
CA GLU A 49 -14.35 3.47 -5.81
C GLU A 49 -13.13 4.07 -5.09
N LEU A 50 -11.96 3.45 -5.26
CA LEU A 50 -10.71 3.94 -4.69
C LEU A 50 -10.42 5.39 -5.15
N VAL A 51 -10.50 5.64 -6.45
CA VAL A 51 -10.15 6.94 -7.07
C VAL A 51 -11.20 8.02 -6.79
N GLU A 52 -12.50 7.69 -6.80
CA GLU A 52 -13.57 8.68 -6.72
C GLU A 52 -14.03 8.99 -5.28
N ARG A 53 -13.81 8.07 -4.33
CA ARG A 53 -14.38 8.19 -2.97
C ARG A 53 -13.35 8.25 -1.85
N THR A 54 -12.10 7.91 -2.12
CA THR A 54 -11.03 7.95 -1.12
C THR A 54 -10.23 9.21 -1.33
N PRO A 55 -10.22 10.17 -0.38
CA PRO A 55 -9.26 11.27 -0.43
C PRO A 55 -7.88 10.62 -0.40
N GLY A 56 -7.09 10.79 -1.47
CA GLY A 56 -5.70 10.37 -1.51
C GLY A 56 -4.91 10.92 -0.31
N TYR A 57 -3.79 10.30 0.01
CA TYR A 57 -2.89 10.77 1.06
C TYR A 57 -1.59 11.26 0.43
N HIS A 58 -1.09 12.41 0.87
CA HIS A 58 0.18 12.91 0.33
C HIS A 58 1.34 12.12 0.95
N GLY A 59 1.94 11.23 0.16
CA GLY A 59 3.21 10.55 0.46
C GLY A 59 4.42 11.37 0.03
N TRP A 60 5.61 11.00 0.48
CA TRP A 60 6.87 11.56 -0.03
C TRP A 60 7.23 10.92 -1.38
N GLN A 61 6.97 9.61 -1.51
CA GLN A 61 6.88 8.85 -2.75
C GLN A 61 5.42 8.72 -3.22
N GLN A 62 5.21 7.94 -4.29
CA GLN A 62 3.89 7.65 -4.84
C GLN A 62 2.98 6.93 -3.83
N GLU A 63 1.68 7.24 -3.89
CA GLU A 63 0.65 6.65 -3.05
C GLU A 63 0.55 5.14 -3.27
N PHE A 64 0.67 4.40 -2.16
CA PHE A 64 0.60 2.95 -2.13
C PHE A 64 -0.61 2.52 -1.31
N TRP A 65 -1.48 1.69 -1.88
CA TRP A 65 -2.72 1.28 -1.21
C TRP A 65 -2.69 -0.19 -0.81
N LEU A 66 -2.93 -0.45 0.48
CA LEU A 66 -2.98 -1.81 1.02
C LEU A 66 -4.38 -2.40 0.87
N ALA A 67 -4.47 -3.68 0.51
CA ALA A 67 -5.72 -4.43 0.50
C ALA A 67 -5.69 -5.56 1.54
N HIS A 68 -6.86 -5.87 2.09
CA HIS A 68 -7.02 -6.98 3.04
C HIS A 68 -8.46 -7.51 2.97
N CYS A 69 -8.62 -8.83 3.15
CA CYS A 69 -9.91 -9.52 2.99
C CYS A 69 -10.57 -9.35 1.60
N GLY A 70 -9.76 -9.08 0.55
CA GLY A 70 -10.25 -8.96 -0.83
C GLY A 70 -10.80 -7.57 -1.21
N ASP A 71 -10.59 -6.56 -0.36
CA ASP A 71 -10.97 -5.17 -0.62
C ASP A 71 -9.87 -4.20 -0.14
N PHE A 72 -9.91 -2.97 -0.62
CA PHE A 72 -8.98 -1.93 -0.20
C PHE A 72 -9.17 -1.57 1.27
N CYS A 73 -8.05 -1.42 1.97
CA CYS A 73 -8.08 -0.82 3.30
C CYS A 73 -8.29 0.68 3.18
N VAL A 74 -9.07 1.25 4.09
CA VAL A 74 -9.24 2.71 4.16
C VAL A 74 -8.00 3.33 4.78
N PHE A 75 -7.51 4.43 4.19
CA PHE A 75 -6.46 5.22 4.81
C PHE A 75 -6.95 5.80 6.13
N PHE A 76 -6.26 5.47 7.21
CA PHE A 76 -6.61 5.85 8.57
C PHE A 76 -5.85 7.09 9.04
N GLY A 77 -4.60 7.25 8.59
CA GLY A 77 -3.81 8.45 8.87
C GLY A 77 -2.30 8.23 8.91
N TYR A 78 -1.57 9.33 9.11
CA TYR A 78 -0.12 9.35 9.28
C TYR A 78 0.27 9.02 10.72
N VAL A 79 1.18 8.05 10.87
CA VAL A 79 1.59 7.50 12.16
C VAL A 79 3.12 7.44 12.31
N GLY A 80 3.60 7.60 13.54
CA GLY A 80 4.95 7.22 13.96
C GLY A 80 4.90 6.03 14.93
N TRP A 81 6.07 5.56 15.37
CA TRP A 81 6.15 4.44 16.32
C TRP A 81 5.32 4.66 17.59
N ASN A 82 5.36 5.87 18.14
CA ASN A 82 4.61 6.21 19.35
C ASN A 82 3.08 6.12 19.19
N ASP A 83 2.56 6.22 17.96
CA ASP A 83 1.13 6.14 17.69
C ASP A 83 0.64 4.68 17.58
N ILE A 84 1.54 3.75 17.21
CA ILE A 84 1.18 2.35 16.92
C ILE A 84 1.68 1.33 17.95
N LYS A 85 2.70 1.67 18.76
CA LYS A 85 3.36 0.74 19.70
C LYS A 85 2.43 0.09 20.72
N ASP A 86 1.33 0.76 21.06
CA ASP A 86 0.35 0.29 22.06
C ASP A 86 -0.81 -0.48 21.43
N ARG A 87 -0.79 -0.70 20.11
CA ARG A 87 -1.88 -1.31 19.32
C ARG A 87 -1.36 -2.35 18.32
N LEU A 88 -0.20 -2.96 18.60
CA LEU A 88 0.47 -3.90 17.69
C LEU A 88 -0.35 -5.18 17.44
N ASP A 89 -1.19 -5.56 18.39
CA ASP A 89 -2.12 -6.68 18.32
C ASP A 89 -3.33 -6.43 17.39
N GLU A 90 -3.60 -5.18 17.04
CA GLU A 90 -4.67 -4.81 16.10
C GLU A 90 -4.27 -4.99 14.62
N PHE A 91 -2.99 -5.23 14.34
CA PHE A 91 -2.49 -5.43 12.99
C PHE A 91 -2.82 -6.82 12.45
N ALA A 92 -3.13 -6.91 11.16
CA ALA A 92 -3.39 -8.20 10.51
C ALA A 92 -2.11 -9.03 10.41
N ASN A 93 -1.01 -8.41 9.96
CA ASN A 93 0.30 -9.03 9.89
C ASN A 93 1.39 -7.95 9.82
N LEU A 94 1.80 -7.43 10.97
CA LEU A 94 2.75 -6.32 11.03
C LEU A 94 4.16 -6.73 10.56
N GLU A 95 4.56 -7.98 10.76
CA GLU A 95 5.88 -8.47 10.33
C GLU A 95 6.00 -8.43 8.81
N GLU A 96 5.02 -9.00 8.12
CA GLU A 96 4.91 -8.94 6.65
C GLU A 96 4.81 -7.50 6.14
N ASP A 97 4.00 -6.65 6.80
CA ASP A 97 3.92 -5.23 6.44
C ASP A 97 5.31 -4.58 6.47
N CYS A 98 6.10 -4.82 7.52
CA CYS A 98 7.45 -4.26 7.65
C CYS A 98 8.39 -4.76 6.54
N GLU A 99 8.35 -6.06 6.25
CA GLU A 99 9.17 -6.67 5.20
C GLU A 99 8.85 -6.06 3.83
N ASN A 100 7.58 -5.76 3.56
CA ASN A 100 7.12 -5.21 2.28
C ASN A 100 7.69 -3.82 1.96
N PHE A 101 7.96 -2.98 2.96
CA PHE A 101 8.67 -1.70 2.76
C PHE A 101 10.13 -1.75 3.20
N GLY A 102 10.68 -2.96 3.35
CA GLY A 102 12.12 -3.20 3.44
C GLY A 102 12.75 -3.00 4.82
N ILE A 103 11.98 -3.05 5.91
CA ILE A 103 12.53 -2.98 7.27
C ILE A 103 12.11 -4.17 8.13
N ARG A 104 12.88 -4.42 9.18
CA ARG A 104 12.48 -5.39 10.21
C ARG A 104 11.55 -4.72 11.21
N ASN A 105 10.58 -5.48 11.71
CA ASN A 105 9.69 -5.02 12.78
C ASN A 105 10.46 -4.44 13.98
N SER A 106 11.58 -5.06 14.38
CA SER A 106 12.43 -4.58 15.48
C SER A 106 13.05 -3.19 15.25
N ASP A 107 13.16 -2.75 13.99
CA ASP A 107 13.74 -1.46 13.62
C ASP A 107 12.68 -0.36 13.41
N LEU A 108 11.38 -0.71 13.44
CA LEU A 108 10.26 0.26 13.41
C LEU A 108 10.42 1.34 14.48
N ALA A 109 10.78 0.96 15.70
CA ALA A 109 10.91 1.88 16.82
C ALA A 109 11.98 2.96 16.61
N LYS A 110 12.98 2.68 15.75
CA LYS A 110 14.07 3.59 15.43
C LYS A 110 13.76 4.43 14.20
N CYS A 111 13.15 3.80 13.20
CA CYS A 111 12.88 4.41 11.90
C CYS A 111 11.59 5.23 11.92
N LEU A 112 10.47 4.66 12.36
CA LEU A 112 9.12 5.21 12.16
C LEU A 112 8.88 6.47 13.01
N GLN A 113 8.97 7.64 12.38
CA GLN A 113 8.81 8.92 13.03
C GLN A 113 7.94 9.84 12.17
N LYS A 114 6.89 10.39 12.78
CA LYS A 114 5.97 11.30 12.11
C LYS A 114 6.70 12.58 11.68
N GLY A 115 6.73 12.86 10.38
CA GLY A 115 7.51 13.96 9.81
C GLY A 115 9.04 13.79 9.89
N GLY A 116 9.52 12.58 10.21
CA GLY A 116 10.93 12.22 10.18
C GLY A 116 11.33 11.53 8.88
N HIS A 117 12.49 10.87 8.90
CA HIS A 117 13.03 10.16 7.73
C HIS A 117 12.24 8.93 7.28
N CYS A 118 11.36 8.39 8.12
CA CYS A 118 10.45 7.29 7.77
C CYS A 118 9.05 7.62 8.28
N GLN A 119 8.14 7.92 7.36
CA GLN A 119 6.74 8.23 7.63
C GLN A 119 5.90 6.96 7.51
N GLY A 120 5.12 6.64 8.55
CA GLY A 120 4.15 5.56 8.50
C GLY A 120 2.79 6.01 8.00
N TYR A 121 2.14 5.16 7.21
CA TYR A 121 0.78 5.31 6.72
C TYR A 121 -0.03 4.14 7.24
N LEU A 122 -1.02 4.45 8.07
CA LEU A 122 -1.88 3.45 8.68
C LEU A 122 -3.11 3.25 7.82
N PHE A 123 -3.42 1.99 7.55
CA PHE A 123 -4.62 1.58 6.84
C PHE A 123 -5.47 0.68 7.73
N ARG A 124 -6.79 0.70 7.53
CA ARG A 124 -7.73 -0.14 8.26
C ARG A 124 -8.58 -0.95 7.28
N CYS A 125 -8.65 -2.26 7.47
CA CYS A 125 -9.55 -3.10 6.70
C CYS A 125 -11.01 -2.79 7.06
N LEU A 126 -11.87 -2.62 6.05
CA LEU A 126 -13.29 -2.35 6.24
C LEU A 126 -14.08 -3.60 6.70
N HIS A 127 -13.59 -4.79 6.39
CA HIS A 127 -14.26 -6.05 6.73
C HIS A 127 -13.96 -6.55 8.14
N CYS A 128 -12.68 -6.67 8.50
CA CYS A 128 -12.27 -7.23 9.79
C CYS A 128 -11.83 -6.17 10.80
N GLY A 129 -11.68 -4.91 10.38
CA GLY A 129 -11.27 -3.81 11.23
C GLY A 129 -9.79 -3.80 11.62
N LYS A 130 -9.00 -4.79 11.19
CA LYS A 130 -7.56 -4.89 11.48
C LYS A 130 -6.76 -3.82 10.74
N LEU A 131 -5.62 -3.48 11.32
CA LEU A 131 -4.70 -2.48 10.80
C LEU A 131 -3.66 -3.10 9.85
N ARG A 132 -3.21 -2.30 8.89
CA ARG A 132 -2.08 -2.58 8.00
C ARG A 132 -1.17 -1.35 7.96
N LEU A 133 0.13 -1.56 7.86
CA LEU A 133 1.12 -0.49 7.87
C LEU A 133 1.87 -0.40 6.54
N TRP A 134 1.99 0.81 5.99
CA TRP A 134 2.98 1.13 4.98
C TRP A 134 3.99 2.14 5.53
N GLY A 135 5.22 2.10 5.04
CA GLY A 135 6.28 3.03 5.40
C GLY A 135 6.95 3.59 4.16
N ASP A 136 7.28 4.87 4.21
CA ASP A 136 8.02 5.55 3.15
C ASP A 136 9.18 6.35 3.75
N PHE A 137 10.28 6.44 3.01
CA PHE A 137 11.53 7.04 3.44
C PHE A 137 11.87 8.27 2.58
N SER A 138 12.32 9.34 3.22
CA SER A 138 12.79 10.58 2.57
C SER A 138 14.26 10.51 2.16
#